data_AF-A0A0G1MSV5-F1
#
_entry.id   AF-A0A0G1MSV5-F1
#
_cell.length_a   1.000
_cell.length_b   1.000
_cell.length_c   1.000
_cell.angle_alpha   90.00
_cell.angle_beta   90.00
_cell.angle_gamma   90.00
#
_symmetry.space_group_name_H-M   'P 1'
#
loop_
_entity.id
_entity.type
_entity.pdbx_description
1 polymer ?
#
loop_
_entity_poly.entity_id
_entity_poly.type
_entity_poly.pdbx_seq_one_letter_code
_entity_poly.pdbx_strand_id
1 'polypeptide(L)'
;MNIEGLKNNDDKGNEPKFPQIATEIEQMVVIDQEMREKSLNDDAAWDEEVDRRNTESMKRIVSEIGWPTVSKVGKQASSAWLLVQHSDHDPEFQEQCLALMKKESENNVSTADIAYLEDRVRVNRKQGQVYGTQFHEIRDASGNAIRFEPR
;
A
#
# COMPACT_ATOMS: atom_id res chain seq x y z
N MET A 1 10.75 -21.01 44.59
CA MET A 1 11.38 -20.16 43.55
C MET A 1 10.26 -19.74 42.61
N ASN A 2 9.75 -18.51 42.78
CA ASN A 2 8.79 -17.90 41.88
C ASN A 2 9.56 -17.17 40.78
N ILE A 3 9.25 -17.48 39.53
CA ILE A 3 9.73 -16.73 38.37
C ILE A 3 8.59 -15.79 37.98
N GLU A 4 8.52 -14.65 38.66
CA GLU A 4 7.79 -13.48 38.16
C GLU A 4 8.74 -12.64 37.29
N GLY A 5 8.24 -12.15 36.16
CA GLY A 5 8.96 -11.30 35.19
C GLY A 5 9.24 -12.06 33.89
N LEU A 6 8.73 -11.71 32.72
CA LEU A 6 8.36 -10.39 32.20
C LEU A 6 7.10 -10.54 31.33
N LYS A 7 5.96 -9.99 31.78
CA LYS A 7 4.92 -9.60 30.83
C LYS A 7 5.28 -8.18 30.39
N ASN A 8 5.83 -8.07 29.19
CA ASN A 8 6.05 -6.77 28.54
C ASN A 8 4.70 -6.04 28.52
N ASN A 9 4.68 -4.91 29.22
CA ASN A 9 3.52 -4.08 29.49
C ASN A 9 3.41 -2.95 28.46
N ASP A 10 3.74 -3.22 27.19
CA ASP A 10 3.88 -2.21 26.14
C ASP A 10 2.88 -2.35 24.98
N ASP A 11 1.68 -2.88 25.22
CA ASP A 11 0.62 -2.90 24.18
C ASP A 11 -0.78 -2.57 24.71
N LYS A 12 -0.87 -1.63 25.66
CA LYS A 12 -2.14 -0.90 25.93
C LYS A 12 -2.18 0.43 25.17
N GLY A 13 -1.66 0.44 23.94
CA GLY A 13 -1.73 1.58 23.04
C GLY A 13 -3.08 1.59 22.32
N ASN A 14 -4.06 2.25 22.93
CA ASN A 14 -5.37 2.66 22.41
C ASN A 14 -5.93 1.85 21.21
N GLU A 15 -6.98 1.05 21.46
CA GLU A 15 -7.68 0.27 20.44
C GLU A 15 -8.02 1.12 19.20
N PRO A 16 -7.83 0.60 17.97
CA PRO A 16 -8.14 1.34 16.76
C PRO A 16 -9.59 1.86 16.78
N LYS A 17 -9.82 3.07 16.28
CA LYS A 17 -11.18 3.64 16.17
C LYS A 17 -12.05 2.85 15.21
N PHE A 18 -11.43 2.22 14.20
CA PHE A 18 -12.12 1.44 13.18
C PHE A 18 -11.45 0.06 13.02
N PRO A 19 -11.63 -0.86 13.98
CA PRO A 19 -10.96 -2.17 13.97
C PRO A 19 -11.48 -3.08 12.84
N GLN A 20 -12.72 -2.87 12.37
CA GLN A 20 -13.25 -3.62 11.23
C GLN A 20 -12.55 -3.20 9.94
N ILE A 21 -12.34 -1.89 9.73
CA ILE A 21 -11.60 -1.36 8.57
C ILE A 21 -10.13 -1.83 8.60
N ALA A 22 -9.52 -1.88 9.79
CA ALA A 22 -8.17 -2.43 9.93
C ALA A 22 -8.08 -3.88 9.44
N THR A 23 -9.02 -4.72 9.89
CA THR A 23 -9.13 -6.12 9.46
C THR A 23 -9.37 -6.24 7.96
N GLU A 24 -10.22 -5.38 7.40
CA GLU A 24 -10.53 -5.38 5.97
C GLU A 24 -9.31 -5.01 5.12
N ILE A 25 -8.56 -3.97 5.49
CA ILE A 25 -7.31 -3.59 4.81
C ILE A 25 -6.31 -4.74 4.85
N GLU A 26 -6.16 -5.38 6.01
CA GLU A 26 -5.26 -6.53 6.17
C GLU A 26 -5.64 -7.69 5.23
N GLN A 27 -6.92 -8.03 5.15
CA GLN A 27 -7.40 -9.08 4.25
C GLN A 27 -7.17 -8.74 2.77
N MET A 28 -7.48 -7.50 2.36
CA MET A 28 -7.24 -7.05 0.99
C MET A 28 -5.76 -7.13 0.63
N VAL A 29 -4.87 -6.73 1.54
CA VAL A 29 -3.41 -6.77 1.34
C VAL A 29 -2.92 -8.20 1.22
N VAL A 30 -3.42 -9.14 2.05
CA VAL A 30 -3.04 -10.55 1.92
C VAL A 30 -3.39 -11.09 0.54
N ILE A 31 -4.62 -10.85 0.08
CA ILE A 31 -5.09 -11.31 -1.24
C ILE A 31 -4.25 -10.67 -2.37
N ASP A 32 -4.01 -9.37 -2.27
CA ASP A 32 -3.22 -8.57 -3.21
C ASP A 32 -1.77 -9.08 -3.34
N GLN A 33 -1.11 -9.34 -2.20
CA GLN A 33 0.28 -9.76 -2.16
C GLN A 33 0.43 -11.24 -2.54
N GLU A 34 -0.50 -12.11 -2.16
CA GLU A 34 -0.50 -13.51 -2.61
C GLU A 34 -0.65 -13.63 -4.12
N MET A 35 -1.53 -12.81 -4.73
CA MET A 35 -1.69 -12.77 -6.19
C MET A 35 -0.38 -12.34 -6.87
N ARG A 36 0.26 -11.29 -6.34
CA ARG A 36 1.55 -10.78 -6.85
C ARG A 36 2.68 -11.80 -6.71
N GLU A 37 2.79 -12.46 -5.56
CA GLU A 37 3.82 -13.48 -5.33
C GLU A 37 3.67 -14.64 -6.31
N LYS A 38 2.44 -15.14 -6.51
CA LYS A 38 2.16 -16.21 -7.48
C LYS A 38 2.48 -15.76 -8.92
N SER A 39 2.15 -14.51 -9.26
CA SER A 39 2.42 -13.94 -10.58
C SER A 39 3.91 -13.83 -10.93
N LEU A 40 4.82 -13.95 -9.96
CA LEU A 40 6.26 -14.01 -10.24
C LEU A 40 6.68 -15.28 -11.01
N ASN A 41 5.91 -16.36 -10.87
CA ASN A 41 6.22 -17.66 -11.47
C ASN A 41 5.17 -18.12 -12.50
N ASP A 42 3.98 -17.54 -12.46
CA ASP A 42 2.86 -17.88 -13.33
C ASP A 42 2.06 -16.61 -13.66
N ASP A 43 2.25 -16.06 -14.86
CA ASP A 43 1.53 -14.87 -15.31
C ASP A 43 0.00 -15.05 -15.26
N ALA A 44 -0.51 -16.29 -15.36
CA ALA A 44 -1.95 -16.56 -15.27
C ALA A 44 -2.51 -16.39 -13.85
N ALA A 45 -1.65 -16.28 -12.83
CA ALA A 45 -2.05 -15.97 -11.47
C ALA A 45 -2.41 -14.49 -11.28
N TRP A 46 -2.00 -13.60 -12.21
CA TRP A 46 -2.38 -12.20 -12.16
C TRP A 46 -3.88 -12.02 -12.44
N ASP A 47 -4.57 -11.34 -11.52
CA ASP A 47 -6.01 -11.09 -11.61
C ASP A 47 -6.31 -9.59 -11.40
N GLU A 48 -6.59 -8.88 -12.49
CA GLU A 48 -6.95 -7.45 -12.46
C GLU A 48 -8.21 -7.18 -11.62
N GLU A 49 -9.10 -8.18 -11.46
CA GLU A 49 -10.31 -8.02 -10.66
C GLU A 49 -9.99 -7.91 -9.16
N VAL A 50 -8.83 -8.39 -8.70
CA VAL A 50 -8.35 -8.11 -7.34
C VAL A 50 -8.09 -6.61 -7.18
N ASP A 51 -7.37 -6.00 -8.12
CA ASP A 51 -7.04 -4.56 -8.06
C ASP A 51 -8.29 -3.70 -8.14
N ARG A 52 -9.27 -4.05 -9.00
CA ARG A 52 -10.55 -3.34 -9.12
C ARG A 52 -11.37 -3.43 -7.83
N ARG A 53 -11.52 -4.63 -7.25
CA ARG A 53 -12.25 -4.80 -5.99
C ARG A 53 -11.59 -4.05 -4.83
N ASN A 54 -10.27 -4.13 -4.72
CA ASN A 54 -9.52 -3.39 -3.71
C ASN A 54 -9.67 -1.88 -3.88
N THR A 55 -9.66 -1.38 -5.13
CA THR A 55 -9.88 0.03 -5.45
C THR A 55 -11.26 0.50 -4.99
N GLU A 56 -12.32 -0.26 -5.28
CA GLU A 56 -13.67 0.09 -4.85
C GLU A 56 -13.84 0.06 -3.32
N SER A 57 -13.26 -0.94 -2.65
CA SER A 57 -13.24 -0.99 -1.18
C SER A 57 -12.47 0.20 -0.58
N MET A 58 -11.32 0.57 -1.15
CA MET A 58 -10.55 1.72 -0.70
C MET A 58 -11.27 3.04 -0.95
N LYS A 59 -12.00 3.21 -2.07
CA LYS A 59 -12.88 4.37 -2.30
C LYS A 59 -13.93 4.49 -1.20
N ARG A 60 -14.57 3.38 -0.85
CA ARG A 60 -15.55 3.35 0.26
C ARG A 60 -14.89 3.76 1.58
N ILE A 61 -13.78 3.14 1.96
CA ILE A 61 -13.04 3.47 3.19
C ILE A 61 -12.65 4.96 3.22
N VAL A 62 -12.10 5.48 2.11
CA VAL A 62 -11.69 6.89 2.00
C VAL A 62 -12.89 7.83 2.11
N SER A 63 -14.04 7.48 1.54
CA SER A 63 -15.27 8.27 1.68
C SER A 63 -15.81 8.29 3.12
N GLU A 64 -15.60 7.21 3.87
CA GLU A 64 -16.20 6.99 5.18
C GLU A 64 -15.33 7.60 6.31
N ILE A 65 -14.01 7.45 6.22
CA ILE A 65 -13.08 7.87 7.29
C ILE A 65 -11.92 8.77 6.81
N GLY A 66 -11.88 9.15 5.54
CA GLY A 66 -10.69 9.77 4.93
C GLY A 66 -9.55 8.76 4.78
N TRP A 67 -8.30 9.22 4.72
CA TRP A 67 -7.17 8.29 4.68
C TRP A 67 -7.12 7.44 5.97
N PRO A 68 -6.98 6.09 5.88
CA PRO A 68 -6.82 5.23 7.04
C PRO A 68 -5.45 5.44 7.67
N THR A 69 -5.37 6.30 8.69
CA THR A 69 -4.13 6.61 9.41
C THR A 69 -3.90 5.69 10.59
N VAL A 70 -2.66 5.67 11.12
CA VAL A 70 -2.30 4.89 12.31
C VAL A 70 -3.24 5.17 13.49
N SER A 71 -3.59 6.44 13.74
CA SER A 71 -4.53 6.80 14.81
C SER A 71 -5.99 6.38 14.59
N LYS A 72 -6.37 5.96 13.37
CA LYS A 72 -7.73 5.48 13.03
C LYS A 72 -7.80 3.97 13.01
N VAL A 73 -6.85 3.31 12.36
CA VAL A 73 -6.90 1.86 12.07
C VAL A 73 -5.73 1.08 12.66
N GLY A 74 -4.81 1.72 13.38
CA GLY A 74 -3.62 1.08 13.93
C GLY A 74 -2.55 0.82 12.86
N LYS A 75 -1.65 -0.15 13.14
CA LYS A 75 -0.49 -0.45 12.29
C LYS A 75 -0.85 -0.82 10.84
N GLN A 76 -2.05 -1.36 10.61
CA GLN A 76 -2.57 -1.73 9.30
C GLN A 76 -2.68 -0.53 8.33
N ALA A 77 -2.70 0.71 8.85
CA ALA A 77 -2.63 1.93 8.04
C ALA A 77 -1.46 1.93 7.04
N SER A 78 -0.31 1.37 7.45
CA SER A 78 0.91 1.32 6.64
C SER A 78 0.81 0.42 5.41
N SER A 79 -0.23 -0.40 5.29
CA SER A 79 -0.43 -1.27 4.12
C SER A 79 -1.47 -0.71 3.14
N ALA A 80 -2.23 0.32 3.53
CA ALA A 80 -3.31 0.87 2.70
C ALA A 80 -2.80 1.50 1.39
N TRP A 81 -1.59 2.05 1.39
CA TRP A 81 -0.99 2.64 0.19
C TRP A 81 -0.65 1.61 -0.87
N LEU A 82 -0.33 0.36 -0.50
CA LEU A 82 -0.07 -0.73 -1.47
C LEU A 82 -1.28 -0.95 -2.36
N LEU A 83 -2.46 -1.05 -1.75
CA LEU A 83 -3.72 -1.24 -2.46
C LEU A 83 -3.99 -0.10 -3.45
N VAL A 84 -3.72 1.14 -3.05
CA VAL A 84 -3.92 2.32 -3.89
C VAL A 84 -2.86 2.45 -4.98
N GLN A 85 -1.61 2.07 -4.71
CA GLN A 85 -0.55 2.03 -5.73
C GLN A 85 -0.96 1.12 -6.90
N HIS A 86 -1.75 0.10 -6.65
CA HIS A 86 -2.23 -0.86 -7.66
C HIS A 86 -3.51 -0.42 -8.39
N SER A 87 -4.09 0.72 -8.02
CA SER A 87 -5.22 1.34 -8.72
C SER A 87 -4.80 2.04 -10.03
N ASP A 88 -3.95 1.43 -10.86
CA ASP A 88 -3.40 2.10 -12.06
C ASP A 88 -4.44 2.39 -13.14
N HIS A 89 -5.54 1.63 -13.12
CA HIS A 89 -6.71 1.89 -13.93
C HIS A 89 -7.48 3.14 -13.48
N ASP A 90 -7.16 3.72 -12.32
CA ASP A 90 -7.78 4.91 -11.74
C ASP A 90 -6.75 5.90 -11.16
N PRO A 91 -5.96 6.60 -12.02
CA PRO A 91 -4.95 7.56 -11.56
C PRO A 91 -5.52 8.79 -10.83
N GLU A 92 -6.80 9.10 -11.02
CA GLU A 92 -7.48 10.19 -10.32
C GLU A 92 -7.69 9.82 -8.84
N PHE A 93 -8.13 8.59 -8.57
CA PHE A 93 -8.24 8.09 -7.21
C PHE A 93 -6.86 8.03 -6.51
N GLN A 94 -5.81 7.59 -7.22
CA GLN A 94 -4.44 7.60 -6.67
C GLN A 94 -4.01 9.01 -6.24
N GLU A 95 -4.25 10.03 -7.08
CA GLU A 95 -3.93 11.42 -6.75
C GLU A 95 -4.75 11.94 -5.56
N GLN A 96 -6.05 11.60 -5.49
CA GLN A 96 -6.90 11.96 -4.36
C GLN A 96 -6.34 11.39 -3.04
N CYS A 97 -5.98 10.11 -3.02
CA CYS A 97 -5.39 9.45 -1.86
C CYS A 97 -4.04 10.08 -1.49
N LEU A 98 -3.18 10.35 -2.46
CA LEU A 98 -1.89 11.02 -2.23
C LEU A 98 -2.09 12.39 -1.58
N ALA A 99 -3.07 13.17 -2.03
CA ALA A 99 -3.39 14.48 -1.45
C ALA A 99 -3.92 14.39 -0.02
N LEU A 100 -4.61 13.30 0.34
CA LEU A 100 -5.03 13.04 1.72
C LEU A 100 -3.83 12.63 2.59
N MET A 101 -2.98 11.72 2.10
CA MET A 101 -1.77 11.29 2.80
C MET A 101 -0.84 12.47 3.12
N LYS A 102 -0.63 13.38 2.16
CA LYS A 102 0.23 14.57 2.32
C LYS A 102 -0.28 15.58 3.37
N LYS A 103 -1.52 15.46 3.84
CA LYS A 103 -2.08 16.33 4.89
C LYS A 103 -1.89 15.76 6.30
N GLU A 104 -1.50 14.50 6.40
CA GLU A 104 -1.33 13.81 7.68
C GLU A 104 0.09 14.02 8.23
N SER A 105 0.24 13.84 9.54
CA SER A 105 1.56 13.88 10.18
C SER A 105 2.35 12.59 9.91
N GLU A 106 3.68 12.66 10.05
CA GLU A 106 4.58 11.51 9.86
C GLU A 106 4.32 10.35 10.84
N ASN A 107 3.69 10.65 11.99
CA ASN A 107 3.26 9.61 12.95
C ASN A 107 2.02 8.84 12.48
N ASN A 108 1.28 9.38 11.50
CA ASN A 108 0.03 8.82 11.00
C ASN A 108 0.17 8.20 9.61
N VAL A 109 1.11 8.69 8.80
CA VAL A 109 1.42 8.21 7.44
C VAL A 109 2.92 8.28 7.22
N SER A 110 3.50 7.20 6.70
CA SER A 110 4.92 7.12 6.37
C SER A 110 5.24 8.02 5.17
N THR A 111 6.32 8.79 5.29
CA THR A 111 6.83 9.65 4.21
C THR A 111 7.38 8.84 3.04
N ALA A 112 7.86 7.61 3.29
CA ALA A 112 8.27 6.69 2.25
C ALA A 112 7.05 6.24 1.41
N ASP A 113 5.94 5.90 2.06
CA ASP A 113 4.71 5.47 1.38
C ASP A 113 4.16 6.59 0.48
N ILE A 114 4.24 7.84 0.96
CA ILE A 114 3.93 9.04 0.16
C ILE A 114 4.85 9.14 -1.06
N ALA A 115 6.16 8.94 -0.89
CA ALA A 115 7.12 9.01 -1.99
C ALA A 115 6.87 7.94 -3.06
N TYR A 116 6.57 6.70 -2.64
CA TYR A 116 6.21 5.61 -3.55
C TYR A 116 4.95 5.92 -4.35
N LEU A 117 3.87 6.33 -3.68
CA LEU A 117 2.61 6.65 -4.35
C LEU A 117 2.73 7.88 -5.27
N GLU A 118 3.49 8.90 -4.86
CA GLU A 118 3.74 10.08 -5.68
C GLU A 118 4.42 9.71 -7.00
N ASP A 119 5.49 8.93 -6.95
CA ASP A 119 6.15 8.48 -8.17
C ASP A 119 5.22 7.61 -9.02
N ARG A 120 4.39 6.75 -8.40
CA ARG A 120 3.40 5.94 -9.15
C ARG A 120 2.43 6.82 -9.92
N VAL A 121 1.82 7.80 -9.26
CA VAL A 121 0.92 8.78 -9.89
C VAL A 121 1.61 9.50 -11.05
N ARG A 122 2.87 9.92 -10.84
CA ARG A 122 3.64 10.64 -11.88
C ARG A 122 3.94 9.74 -13.07
N VAL A 123 4.37 8.49 -12.86
CA VAL A 123 4.64 7.55 -13.96
C VAL A 123 3.38 7.24 -14.75
N ASN A 124 2.25 6.95 -14.07
CA ASN A 124 0.96 6.73 -14.73
C ASN A 124 0.51 7.95 -15.56
N ARG A 125 0.94 9.16 -15.18
CA ARG A 125 0.73 10.40 -15.93
C ARG A 125 1.83 10.74 -16.94
N LYS A 126 2.76 9.83 -17.20
CA LYS A 126 3.90 10.01 -18.12
C LYS A 126 4.79 11.21 -17.74
N GLN A 127 4.88 11.49 -16.45
CA GLN A 127 5.75 12.50 -15.88
C GLN A 127 7.02 11.84 -15.33
N GLY A 128 8.09 12.63 -15.16
CA GLY A 128 9.27 12.15 -14.45
C GLY A 128 8.94 11.77 -13.01
N GLN A 129 9.78 10.94 -12.38
CA GLN A 129 9.67 10.62 -10.95
C GLN A 129 10.34 11.71 -10.10
N VAL A 130 9.92 11.90 -8.85
CA VAL A 130 10.58 12.78 -7.88
C VAL A 130 11.65 12.00 -7.13
N TYR A 131 11.31 10.78 -6.70
CA TYR A 131 12.15 9.98 -5.80
C TYR A 131 12.84 8.82 -6.50
N GLY A 132 12.34 8.38 -7.66
CA GLY A 132 12.91 7.27 -8.42
C GLY A 132 12.60 5.93 -7.77
N THR A 133 11.33 5.68 -7.44
CA THR A 133 10.90 4.46 -6.75
C THR A 133 10.23 3.41 -7.65
N GLN A 134 9.80 3.80 -8.86
CA GLN A 134 9.01 2.96 -9.78
C GLN A 134 9.84 2.54 -10.98
N PHE A 135 10.29 1.28 -10.99
CA PHE A 135 11.03 0.71 -12.11
C PHE A 135 10.73 -0.77 -12.29
N HIS A 136 10.81 -1.22 -13.54
CA HIS A 136 10.95 -2.61 -13.92
C HIS A 136 12.35 -2.87 -14.46
N GLU A 137 12.89 -4.04 -14.10
CA GLU A 137 14.11 -4.56 -14.69
C GLU A 137 13.83 -5.20 -16.04
N ILE A 138 14.51 -4.72 -17.07
CA ILE A 138 14.61 -5.40 -18.35
C ILE A 138 15.83 -6.32 -18.26
N ARG A 139 15.63 -7.61 -18.49
CA ARG A 139 16.68 -8.63 -18.46
C ARG A 139 17.02 -9.13 -19.85
N ASP A 140 18.29 -9.48 -20.06
CA ASP A 140 18.72 -10.18 -21.28
C ASP A 140 18.31 -11.66 -21.27
N ALA A 141 18.60 -12.38 -22.36
CA ALA A 141 18.30 -13.81 -22.50
C ALA A 141 19.04 -14.70 -21.47
N SER A 142 20.06 -14.17 -20.80
CA SER A 142 20.83 -14.85 -19.75
C SER A 142 20.33 -14.49 -18.34
N GLY A 143 19.32 -13.62 -18.22
CA GLY A 143 18.75 -13.17 -16.96
C GLY A 143 19.44 -11.97 -16.32
N ASN A 144 20.45 -11.36 -16.97
CA ASN A 144 21.14 -10.20 -16.43
C ASN A 144 20.30 -8.94 -16.64
N ALA A 145 20.19 -8.08 -15.61
CA ALA A 145 19.55 -6.78 -15.76
C ALA A 145 20.37 -5.88 -16.69
N ILE A 146 19.75 -5.37 -17.74
CA ILE A 146 20.39 -4.51 -18.76
C ILE A 146 19.86 -3.07 -18.73
N ARG A 147 18.64 -2.87 -18.23
CA ARG A 147 18.01 -1.56 -18.16
C ARG A 147 16.93 -1.54 -17.08
N PHE A 148 16.68 -0.36 -16.53
CA PHE A 148 15.51 -0.07 -15.71
C PHE A 148 14.58 0.87 -16.49
N GLU A 149 13.32 0.49 -16.62
CA GLU A 149 12.29 1.32 -17.25
C GLU A 149 11.22 1.71 -16.23
N PRO A 150 10.65 2.93 -16.27
CA PRO A 150 9.56 3.30 -15.37
C PRO A 150 8.41 2.29 -15.48
N ARG A 151 8.01 1.75 -14.34
CA ARG A 151 6.85 0.87 -14.18
C ARG A 151 5.60 1.69 -14.00
#